data_AF-A0A8T5FYD7-F1
#
_entry.id   AF-A0A8T5FYD7-F1
#
_cell.length_a   1.000
_cell.length_b   1.000
_cell.length_c   1.000
_cell.angle_alpha   90.00
_cell.angle_beta   90.00
_cell.angle_gamma   90.00
#
_symmetry.space_group_name_H-M   'P 1'
#
loop_
_entity.id
_entity.type
_entity.pdbx_description
1 polymer ?
#
loop_
_entity_poly.entity_id
_entity_poly.type
_entity_poly.pdbx_seq_one_letter_code
_entity_poly.pdbx_strand_id
1 'polypeptide(L)'
;MKVKDLRDGMEDLEMELIIDYVPKDTYRGSWKIVFVRDDTRDIKMIFTGEEAKKVKEGMKIKIKDGFVEFRANQLQLNTKQPIEFLK
;
A
#
# COMPACT_ATOMS: atom_id res chain seq x y z
N MET A 1 -6.19 12.69 -1.86
CA MET A 1 -7.13 12.09 -0.89
C MET A 1 -6.36 11.65 0.36
N LYS A 2 -7.01 11.44 1.51
CA LYS A 2 -6.36 10.97 2.75
C LYS A 2 -6.80 9.54 3.09
N VAL A 3 -5.95 8.79 3.80
CA VAL A 3 -6.21 7.38 4.16
C VAL A 3 -7.46 7.26 5.04
N LYS A 4 -7.71 8.23 5.93
CA LYS A 4 -8.91 8.21 6.79
C LYS A 4 -10.25 8.22 6.06
N ASP A 5 -10.24 8.70 4.82
CA ASP A 5 -11.45 8.87 4.01
C ASP A 5 -11.69 7.64 3.12
N LEU A 6 -10.73 6.71 3.04
CA LEU A 6 -10.83 5.50 2.23
C LEU A 6 -11.93 4.56 2.74
N ARG A 7 -12.70 4.04 1.80
CA ARG A 7 -13.81 3.09 2.01
C ARG A 7 -13.74 2.01 0.94
N ASP A 8 -14.37 0.88 1.23
CA ASP A 8 -14.50 -0.23 0.28
C ASP A 8 -15.17 0.23 -1.02
N GLY A 9 -14.68 -0.25 -2.16
CA GLY A 9 -15.21 0.07 -3.49
C GLY A 9 -14.76 1.41 -4.09
N MET A 10 -13.85 2.15 -3.44
CA MET A 10 -13.25 3.34 -4.05
C MET A 10 -12.20 2.96 -5.10
N GLU A 11 -12.21 3.63 -6.25
CA GLU A 11 -11.29 3.41 -7.38
C GLU A 11 -10.66 4.72 -7.88
N ASP A 12 -9.79 4.64 -8.89
CA ASP A 12 -9.09 5.77 -9.54
C ASP A 12 -8.34 6.68 -8.57
N LEU A 13 -7.79 6.10 -7.49
CA LEU A 13 -7.15 6.85 -6.42
C LEU A 13 -5.71 7.24 -6.78
N GLU A 14 -5.37 8.50 -6.49
CA GLU A 14 -4.00 8.99 -6.45
C GLU A 14 -3.60 9.48 -5.06
N MET A 15 -2.51 8.93 -4.53
CA MET A 15 -2.07 9.18 -3.15
C MET A 15 -0.55 9.09 -3.02
N GLU A 16 0.04 9.92 -2.17
CA GLU A 16 1.42 9.79 -1.71
C GLU A 16 1.41 9.30 -0.26
N LEU A 17 2.17 8.24 0.00
CA LEU A 17 2.15 7.52 1.28
C LEU A 17 3.58 7.19 1.71
N ILE A 18 3.76 6.92 3.00
CA ILE A 18 5.01 6.44 3.57
C ILE A 18 4.80 5.00 4.01
N ILE A 19 5.78 4.13 3.74
CA ILE A 19 5.79 2.78 4.30
C ILE A 19 6.10 2.87 5.79
N ASP A 20 5.09 2.61 6.62
CA ASP A 20 5.17 2.73 8.09
C ASP A 20 5.77 1.48 8.71
N TYR A 21 5.28 0.31 8.29
CA TYR A 21 5.67 -0.96 8.88
C TYR A 21 5.73 -2.06 7.82
N VAL A 22 6.80 -2.86 7.89
CA VAL A 22 6.98 -4.04 7.03
C VAL A 22 7.10 -5.27 7.93
N PRO A 23 6.02 -6.05 8.12
CA PRO A 23 6.06 -7.24 8.94
C PRO A 23 7.17 -8.21 8.54
N LYS A 24 7.91 -8.69 9.55
CA LYS A 24 8.91 -9.76 9.38
C LYS A 24 8.21 -11.04 8.89
N ASP A 25 8.89 -11.80 8.04
CA ASP A 25 8.46 -13.13 7.55
C ASP A 25 7.14 -13.19 6.76
N THR A 26 6.69 -12.05 6.21
CA THR A 26 5.49 -12.01 5.33
C THR A 26 5.80 -12.20 3.85
N TYR A 27 7.08 -12.32 3.48
CA TYR A 27 7.44 -12.60 2.09
C TYR A 27 7.06 -14.05 1.76
N ARG A 28 5.97 -14.23 1.02
CA ARG A 28 5.46 -15.54 0.61
C ARG A 28 5.59 -15.70 -0.89
N GLY A 29 6.76 -16.18 -1.33
CA GLY A 29 7.08 -16.43 -2.73
C GLY A 29 7.35 -15.14 -3.51
N SER A 30 6.30 -14.39 -3.86
CA SER A 30 6.38 -13.20 -4.72
C SER A 30 5.61 -12.00 -4.19
N TRP A 31 5.05 -12.06 -2.98
CA TRP A 31 4.31 -10.95 -2.39
C TRP A 31 4.68 -10.71 -0.94
N LYS A 32 4.43 -9.49 -0.47
CA LYS A 32 4.73 -9.04 0.88
C LYS A 32 3.64 -8.11 1.39
N ILE A 33 3.26 -8.29 2.65
CA ILE A 33 2.33 -7.37 3.34
C ILE A 33 3.11 -6.13 3.74
N VAL A 34 2.52 -4.97 3.53
CA VAL A 34 3.11 -3.67 3.86
C VAL A 34 2.02 -2.80 4.45
N PHE A 35 2.32 -2.08 5.52
CA PHE A 35 1.45 -1.03 6.06
C PHE A 35 2.01 0.31 5.64
N VAL A 36 1.16 1.10 4.99
CA VAL A 36 1.50 2.43 4.50
C VAL A 36 0.61 3.45 5.19
N ARG A 37 1.07 4.69 5.31
CA ARG A 37 0.34 5.74 6.02
C ARG A 37 0.46 7.10 5.37
N ASP A 38 -0.49 7.95 5.73
CA ASP A 38 -0.32 9.40 5.70
C ASP A 38 -0.30 9.96 7.14
N ASP A 39 -0.60 11.25 7.27
CA ASP A 39 -0.76 11.96 8.53
C ASP A 39 -2.04 11.60 9.30
N THR A 40 -2.97 10.84 8.70
CA THR A 40 -4.29 10.56 9.27
C THR A 40 -4.43 9.16 9.86
N ARG A 41 -3.92 8.12 9.17
CA ARG A 41 -3.85 6.73 9.66
C ARG A 41 -3.04 5.86 8.69
N ASP A 42 -2.84 4.61 9.07
CA ASP A 42 -2.28 3.54 8.25
C ASP A 42 -3.36 2.74 7.49
N ILE A 43 -2.93 2.07 6.42
CA ILE A 43 -3.70 1.11 5.66
C ILE A 43 -2.79 0.00 5.13
N LYS A 44 -3.35 -1.21 5.02
CA LYS A 44 -2.66 -2.37 4.47
C LYS A 44 -2.55 -2.27 2.95
N MET A 45 -1.40 -2.67 2.42
CA MET A 45 -1.14 -2.90 1.00
C MET A 45 -0.42 -4.24 0.82
N ILE A 46 -0.56 -4.82 -0.37
CA ILE A 46 0.22 -5.98 -0.79
C ILE A 46 1.14 -5.56 -1.93
N PHE A 47 2.44 -5.67 -1.70
CA PHE A 47 3.45 -5.47 -2.73
C PHE A 47 3.72 -6.82 -3.38
N THR A 48 3.99 -6.82 -4.69
CA THR A 48 4.28 -8.06 -5.44
C THR A 48 5.56 -7.95 -6.26
N GLY A 49 6.07 -9.08 -6.73
CA GLY A 49 7.24 -9.18 -7.61
C GLY A 49 8.50 -8.52 -7.04
N GLU A 50 9.17 -7.73 -7.88
CA GLU A 50 10.40 -7.03 -7.52
C GLU A 50 10.18 -5.90 -6.51
N GLU A 51 8.99 -5.30 -6.46
CA GLU A 51 8.66 -4.24 -5.51
C GLU A 51 8.63 -4.77 -4.08
N ALA A 52 8.10 -5.98 -3.89
CA ALA A 52 8.08 -6.67 -2.61
C ALA A 52 9.47 -6.91 -2.01
N LYS A 53 10.51 -7.00 -2.85
CA LYS A 53 11.92 -7.16 -2.42
C LYS A 53 12.58 -5.85 -2.04
N LYS A 54 12.13 -4.73 -2.63
CA LYS A 54 12.73 -3.39 -2.45
C LYS A 54 12.18 -2.63 -1.27
N VAL A 55 10.95 -2.96 -0.85
CA VAL A 55 10.22 -2.24 0.21
C VAL A 55 10.97 -2.21 1.54
N LYS A 56 11.09 -1.01 2.12
CA LYS A 56 11.64 -0.74 3.46
C LYS A 56 10.80 0.33 4.15
N GLU A 57 10.77 0.27 5.47
CA GLU A 57 10.16 1.31 6.31
C GLU A 57 10.79 2.68 6.03
N GLY A 58 9.96 3.73 6.08
CA GLY A 58 10.34 5.12 5.79
C GLY A 58 10.38 5.49 4.32
N MET A 59 10.29 4.54 3.39
CA MET A 59 10.23 4.85 1.95
C MET A 59 8.93 5.57 1.59
N LYS A 60 9.05 6.60 0.75
CA LYS A 60 7.90 7.32 0.17
C LYS A 60 7.49 6.66 -1.13
N ILE A 61 6.19 6.50 -1.32
CA ILE A 61 5.60 5.92 -2.53
C ILE A 61 4.48 6.81 -3.06
N LYS A 62 4.24 6.71 -4.36
CA LYS A 62 3.07 7.28 -5.02
C LYS A 62 2.25 6.17 -5.66
N ILE A 63 0.96 6.18 -5.34
CA ILE A 63 -0.05 5.29 -5.89
C ILE A 63 -0.80 6.04 -7.00
N LYS A 64 -1.00 5.36 -8.12
CA LYS A 64 -1.77 5.81 -9.29
C LYS A 64 -2.74 4.71 -9.68
N ASP A 65 -3.96 5.06 -10.06
CA ASP A 65 -5.02 4.08 -10.36
C ASP A 65 -5.17 3.05 -9.21
N GLY A 66 -5.21 3.61 -8.00
CA GLY A 66 -5.40 2.86 -6.77
C GLY A 66 -6.86 2.50 -6.54
N PHE A 67 -7.10 1.39 -5.88
CA PHE A 67 -8.44 0.99 -5.48
C PHE A 67 -8.45 0.34 -4.10
N VAL A 68 -9.59 0.42 -3.42
CA VAL A 68 -9.76 -0.07 -2.06
C VAL A 68 -10.75 -1.21 -2.04
N GLU A 69 -10.34 -2.31 -1.40
CA GLU A 69 -11.16 -3.51 -1.23
C GLU A 69 -11.14 -3.93 0.24
N PHE A 70 -12.28 -4.34 0.78
CA PHE A 70 -12.37 -5.01 2.07
C PHE A 70 -12.12 -6.51 1.89
N ARG A 71 -10.93 -6.97 2.29
CA ARG A 71 -10.49 -8.35 2.07
C ARG A 71 -9.84 -8.93 3.31
N ALA A 72 -10.21 -10.17 3.63
CA ALA A 72 -9.72 -10.89 4.82
C ALA A 72 -9.91 -10.07 6.12
N ASN A 73 -11.13 -9.53 6.30
CA ASN A 73 -11.55 -8.74 7.46
C ASN A 73 -10.77 -7.43 7.68
N GLN A 74 -10.15 -6.89 6.63
CA GLN A 74 -9.43 -5.62 6.71
C GLN A 74 -9.54 -4.84 5.40
N LEU A 75 -9.59 -3.51 5.51
CA LEU A 75 -9.50 -2.62 4.36
C LEU A 75 -8.08 -2.65 3.78
N GLN A 76 -7.98 -2.85 2.47
CA GLN A 76 -6.71 -2.95 1.76
C GLN A 76 -6.69 -1.98 0.57
N LEU A 77 -5.62 -1.19 0.47
CA LEU A 77 -5.32 -0.40 -0.71
C LEU A 77 -4.51 -1.26 -1.69
N ASN A 78 -4.91 -1.20 -2.96
CA ASN A 78 -4.28 -1.89 -4.07
C ASN A 78 -4.02 -0.88 -5.20
N THR A 79 -3.29 -1.30 -6.22
CA THR A 79 -3.00 -0.49 -7.40
C THR A 79 -3.01 -1.37 -8.65
N LYS A 80 -3.54 -0.84 -9.75
CA LYS A 80 -3.47 -1.49 -11.07
C LYS A 80 -2.16 -1.15 -11.81
N GLN A 81 -1.48 -0.08 -11.37
CA GLN A 81 -0.20 0.38 -11.92
C GLN A 81 0.98 0.00 -11.02
N PRO A 82 2.22 -0.10 -11.57
CA PRO A 82 3.43 -0.26 -10.77
C PRO A 82 3.57 0.85 -9.72
N ILE A 83 4.11 0.50 -8.55
CA ILE A 83 4.30 1.43 -7.44
C ILE A 83 5.49 2.33 -7.73
N GLU A 84 5.28 3.64 -7.69
CA GLU A 84 6.33 4.63 -7.89
C GLU A 84 7.01 4.95 -6.56
N PHE A 85 8.28 4.54 -6.42
CA PHE A 85 9.10 4.89 -5.26
C PHE A 85 9.68 6.30 -5.45
N LEU A 86 9.39 7.19 -4.51
CA LEU A 86 9.87 8.57 -4.52
C LEU A 86 11.27 8.66 -3.88
N LYS A 87 12.13 9.52 -4.45
CA LYS A 87 13.47 9.79 -3.93
C LYS A 87 13.45 10.69 -2.71
#